data_AF-A0A519N3M9-F1
#
_entry.id   AF-A0A519N3M9-F1
#
_cell.length_a   1.000
_cell.length_b   1.000
_cell.length_c   1.000
_cell.angle_alpha   90.00
_cell.angle_beta   90.00
_cell.angle_gamma   90.00
#
_symmetry.space_group_name_H-M   'P 1'
#
loop_
_entity.id
_entity.type
_entity.pdbx_description
1 polymer ?
#
loop_
_entity_poly.entity_id
_entity_poly.type
_entity_poly.pdbx_seq_one_letter_code
_entity_poly.pdbx_strand_id
1 'polypeptide(L)'
;MIQKIPLENILFLDIETVPFEENFNSLDDEMKLLWEQKTQYQRRDEYTPEAFYERAGIWAEFGRIVTISVGYFVLKNDIRNFRVTSFFGEEKQLLQEFANLLNDHFGRAQHILCGHNAKEFDIPFIARRMIILGIQLPEKLNLFGKKPWEVPHLDTLELWKFGDYKHFTSLKLLTKILGIPSSKGDIDGSQVAHVFYVEKDIDRIITYCEKDVIATAQVFLRMRRDELLIDDEILHV
;
A
#
# COMPACT_ATOMS: atom_id res chain seq x y z
N MET A 1 11.25 -7.80 19.55
CA MET A 1 10.10 -8.64 19.12
C MET A 1 10.14 -8.82 17.60
N ILE A 2 10.28 -7.74 16.83
CA ILE A 2 10.49 -7.77 15.37
C ILE A 2 11.76 -8.51 14.91
N GLN A 3 12.79 -8.59 15.77
CA GLN A 3 14.06 -9.28 15.52
C GLN A 3 13.91 -10.81 15.46
N LYS A 4 12.83 -11.35 16.03
CA LYS A 4 12.57 -12.80 16.05
C LYS A 4 11.77 -13.28 14.84
N ILE A 5 11.31 -12.36 13.99
CA ILE A 5 10.48 -12.68 12.83
C ILE A 5 11.42 -13.04 11.68
N PRO A 6 11.34 -14.26 11.12
CA PRO A 6 12.13 -14.61 9.93
C PRO A 6 11.76 -13.68 8.76
N LEU A 7 12.74 -13.12 8.06
CA LEU A 7 12.50 -12.18 6.96
C LEU A 7 11.68 -12.80 5.82
N GLU A 8 11.91 -14.08 5.54
CA GLU A 8 11.18 -14.89 4.55
C GLU A 8 9.69 -15.08 4.85
N ASN A 9 9.26 -14.79 6.09
CA ASN A 9 7.85 -14.86 6.48
C ASN A 9 7.12 -13.53 6.28
N ILE A 10 7.79 -12.47 5.83
CA ILE A 10 7.20 -11.14 5.71
C ILE A 10 6.93 -10.84 4.23
N LEU A 11 5.68 -10.52 3.92
CA LEU A 11 5.28 -9.92 2.65
C LEU A 11 5.15 -8.42 2.84
N PHE A 12 6.08 -7.67 2.25
CA PHE A 12 6.01 -6.22 2.16
C PHE A 12 5.03 -5.85 1.05
N LEU A 13 4.22 -4.82 1.25
CA LEU A 13 3.26 -4.37 0.26
C LEU A 13 3.02 -2.87 0.32
N ASP A 14 2.59 -2.35 -0.82
CA ASP A 14 2.12 -0.99 -1.03
C ASP A 14 1.09 -1.01 -2.18
N ILE A 15 0.16 -0.06 -2.19
CA ILE A 15 -0.83 0.08 -3.26
C ILE A 15 -0.86 1.49 -3.81
N GLU A 16 -1.17 1.60 -5.10
CA GLU A 16 -1.51 2.87 -5.72
C GLU A 16 -2.98 2.91 -6.10
N THR A 17 -3.59 4.04 -5.79
CA THR A 17 -5.01 4.26 -5.99
C THR A 17 -5.26 5.55 -6.73
N VAL A 18 -6.34 5.56 -7.50
CA VAL A 18 -6.82 6.75 -8.23
C VAL A 18 -8.32 6.89 -8.01
N PRO A 19 -8.91 8.09 -8.17
CA PRO A 19 -10.36 8.26 -8.27
C PRO A 19 -10.97 7.26 -9.25
N PHE A 20 -12.18 6.75 -9.06
CA PHE A 20 -12.72 5.82 -10.05
C PHE A 20 -13.05 6.54 -11.36
N GLU A 21 -13.71 7.70 -11.35
CA GLU A 21 -13.78 8.57 -12.52
C GLU A 21 -12.66 9.60 -12.49
N GLU A 22 -12.11 9.97 -13.65
CA GLU A 22 -11.10 11.04 -13.77
C GLU A 22 -11.59 12.37 -13.20
N ASN A 23 -12.87 12.69 -13.40
CA ASN A 23 -13.46 13.98 -13.07
C ASN A 23 -14.76 13.81 -12.29
N PHE A 24 -15.02 14.74 -11.35
CA PHE A 24 -16.23 14.76 -10.54
C PHE A 24 -17.51 14.77 -11.38
N ASN A 25 -17.48 15.45 -12.53
CA ASN A 25 -18.65 15.57 -13.40
C ASN A 25 -19.04 14.27 -14.09
N SER A 26 -18.12 13.31 -14.19
CA SER A 26 -18.37 11.97 -14.74
C SER A 26 -19.11 11.05 -13.76
N LEU A 27 -19.16 11.41 -12.47
CA LEU A 27 -19.99 10.71 -11.50
C LEU A 27 -21.48 10.87 -11.83
N ASP A 28 -22.27 9.84 -11.55
CA ASP A 28 -23.72 9.99 -11.49
C ASP A 28 -24.16 10.86 -10.30
N ASP A 29 -25.41 11.32 -10.34
CA ASP A 29 -25.93 12.28 -9.36
C ASP A 29 -25.97 11.70 -7.93
N GLU A 30 -26.16 10.39 -7.78
CA GLU A 30 -26.17 9.73 -6.48
C GLU A 30 -24.76 9.69 -5.88
N MET A 31 -23.76 9.33 -6.70
CA MET A 31 -22.36 9.31 -6.30
C MET A 31 -21.82 10.72 -5.98
N LYS A 32 -22.26 11.76 -6.70
CA LYS A 32 -21.93 13.15 -6.37
C LYS A 32 -22.44 13.53 -4.98
N LEU A 33 -23.69 13.20 -4.66
CA LEU A 33 -24.29 13.47 -3.36
C LEU A 33 -23.58 12.68 -2.24
N LEU A 34 -23.28 11.41 -2.47
CA LEU A 34 -22.56 10.58 -1.50
C LEU A 34 -21.14 11.08 -1.26
N TRP A 35 -20.44 11.53 -2.30
CA TRP A 35 -19.11 12.15 -2.20
C TRP A 35 -19.16 13.42 -1.34
N GLU A 36 -20.12 14.30 -1.63
CA GLU A 36 -20.32 15.55 -0.90
C GLU A 36 -20.51 15.29 0.61
N GLN A 37 -21.37 14.34 0.95
CA GLN A 37 -21.69 13.97 2.33
C GLN A 37 -20.49 13.32 3.03
N LYS A 38 -19.85 12.35 2.37
CA LYS A 38 -18.71 11.61 2.93
C LYS A 38 -17.56 12.53 3.27
N THR A 39 -17.26 13.51 2.40
CA THR A 39 -16.04 14.31 2.51
C THR A 39 -16.18 15.55 3.38
N GLN A 40 -17.40 15.93 3.80
CA GLN A 40 -17.67 17.16 4.57
C GLN A 40 -16.71 17.37 5.75
N TYR A 41 -16.38 16.29 6.49
CA TYR A 41 -15.48 16.39 7.66
C TYR A 41 -14.07 16.87 7.31
N GLN A 42 -13.61 16.61 6.09
CA GLN A 42 -12.26 16.94 5.63
C GLN A 42 -12.22 18.15 4.70
N ARG A 43 -13.19 18.27 3.77
CA ARG A 43 -13.30 19.45 2.88
C ARG A 43 -13.74 20.71 3.63
N ARG A 44 -14.52 20.53 4.71
CA ARG A 44 -15.21 21.61 5.44
C ARG A 44 -15.98 22.50 4.46
N ASP A 45 -16.11 23.78 4.77
CA ASP A 45 -16.68 24.77 3.85
C ASP A 45 -15.58 25.50 3.05
N GLU A 46 -14.35 24.96 3.05
CA GLU A 46 -13.18 25.54 2.38
C GLU A 46 -13.10 25.14 0.89
N TYR A 47 -13.56 23.94 0.53
CA TYR A 47 -13.53 23.40 -0.83
C TYR A 47 -14.92 22.92 -1.26
N THR A 48 -15.25 23.15 -2.54
CA THR A 48 -16.42 22.51 -3.16
C THR A 48 -16.17 21.01 -3.32
N PRO A 49 -17.23 20.16 -3.41
CA PRO A 49 -17.06 18.73 -3.65
C PRO A 49 -16.24 18.43 -4.91
N GLU A 50 -16.43 19.21 -5.98
CA GLU A 50 -15.68 19.09 -7.24
C GLU A 50 -14.19 19.45 -7.05
N ALA A 51 -13.88 20.57 -6.39
CA ALA A 51 -12.49 21.00 -6.17
C ALA A 51 -11.71 20.04 -5.25
N PHE A 52 -12.42 19.28 -4.41
CA PHE A 52 -11.82 18.30 -3.52
C PHE A 52 -11.67 16.90 -4.15
N TYR A 53 -12.27 16.68 -5.33
CA TYR A 53 -12.41 15.36 -5.94
C TYR A 53 -11.09 14.71 -6.37
N GLU A 54 -10.03 15.49 -6.60
CA GLU A 54 -8.68 14.96 -6.88
C GLU A 54 -8.20 13.95 -5.81
N ARG A 55 -8.73 14.06 -4.59
CA ARG A 55 -8.39 13.18 -3.45
C ARG A 55 -9.24 11.92 -3.38
N ALA A 56 -10.21 11.72 -4.27
CA ALA A 56 -11.15 10.60 -4.20
C ALA A 56 -10.47 9.23 -4.14
N GLY A 57 -9.25 9.11 -4.72
CA GLY A 57 -8.43 7.91 -4.64
C GLY A 57 -8.11 7.42 -3.22
N ILE A 58 -8.21 8.26 -2.18
CA ILE A 58 -7.94 7.82 -0.80
C ILE A 58 -9.15 7.15 -0.11
N TRP A 59 -10.32 7.12 -0.74
CA TRP A 59 -11.50 6.39 -0.25
C TRP A 59 -11.82 5.21 -1.16
N ALA A 60 -11.91 4.01 -0.60
CA ALA A 60 -12.22 2.80 -1.37
C ALA A 60 -13.61 2.85 -2.04
N GLU A 61 -14.51 3.66 -1.50
CA GLU A 61 -15.85 3.91 -2.06
C GLU A 61 -15.81 4.79 -3.33
N PHE A 62 -14.76 5.60 -3.52
CA PHE A 62 -14.64 6.58 -4.61
C PHE A 62 -13.36 6.41 -5.44
N GLY A 63 -12.52 5.45 -5.10
CA GLY A 63 -11.28 5.13 -5.78
C GLY A 63 -11.22 3.68 -6.24
N ARG A 64 -10.22 3.41 -7.07
CA ARG A 64 -9.84 2.09 -7.57
C ARG A 64 -8.35 1.86 -7.33
N ILE A 65 -7.96 0.60 -7.15
CA ILE A 65 -6.55 0.20 -7.13
C ILE A 65 -6.06 0.06 -8.57
N VAL A 66 -4.92 0.66 -8.89
CA VAL A 66 -4.29 0.57 -10.23
C VAL A 66 -3.06 -0.33 -10.23
N THR A 67 -2.37 -0.44 -9.10
CA THR A 67 -1.35 -1.45 -8.91
C THR A 67 -1.20 -1.83 -7.43
N ILE A 68 -0.76 -3.06 -7.20
CA ILE A 68 -0.30 -3.56 -5.90
C ILE A 68 1.12 -4.07 -6.13
N SER A 69 2.11 -3.46 -5.47
CA SER A 69 3.47 -3.99 -5.45
C SER A 69 3.68 -4.81 -4.18
N VAL A 70 4.43 -5.89 -4.29
CA VAL A 70 4.81 -6.70 -3.14
C VAL A 70 6.29 -7.06 -3.18
N GLY A 71 6.86 -7.26 -1.99
CA GLY A 71 8.27 -7.59 -1.81
C GLY A 71 8.45 -8.68 -0.76
N TYR A 72 9.33 -9.64 -0.97
CA TYR A 72 9.61 -10.69 0.01
C TYR A 72 11.04 -11.21 -0.10
N PHE A 73 11.57 -11.67 1.04
CA PHE A 73 12.90 -12.23 1.11
C PHE A 73 12.90 -13.71 0.71
N VAL A 74 13.89 -14.09 -0.10
CA VAL A 74 14.22 -15.48 -0.40
C VAL A 74 15.69 -15.71 -0.04
N LEU A 75 15.93 -16.60 0.92
CA LEU A 75 17.27 -17.03 1.29
C LEU A 75 17.58 -18.35 0.58
N LYS A 76 18.62 -18.36 -0.26
CA LYS A 76 19.10 -19.57 -0.93
C LYS A 76 20.62 -19.61 -0.86
N ASN A 77 21.18 -20.68 -0.27
CA ASN A 77 22.63 -20.86 -0.11
C ASN A 77 23.32 -19.66 0.57
N ASP A 78 22.72 -19.14 1.65
CA ASP A 78 23.18 -17.94 2.37
C ASP A 78 23.16 -16.63 1.55
N ILE A 79 22.62 -16.65 0.33
CA ILE A 79 22.38 -15.45 -0.47
C ILE A 79 20.96 -14.96 -0.18
N ARG A 80 20.87 -13.74 0.35
CA ARG A 80 19.62 -13.01 0.60
C ARG A 80 19.22 -12.30 -0.69
N ASN A 81 18.04 -12.62 -1.21
CA ASN A 81 17.43 -11.89 -2.32
C ASN A 81 16.10 -11.28 -1.85
N PHE A 82 15.82 -10.06 -2.28
CA PHE A 82 14.54 -9.40 -2.10
C PHE A 82 13.83 -9.35 -3.45
N ARG A 83 12.79 -10.17 -3.59
CA ARG A 83 12.03 -10.28 -4.84
C ARG A 83 10.88 -9.29 -4.79
N VAL A 84 10.76 -8.46 -5.82
CA VAL A 84 9.71 -7.47 -6.00
C VAL A 84 8.89 -7.86 -7.22
N THR A 85 7.56 -7.80 -7.10
CA THR A 85 6.64 -8.06 -8.21
C THR A 85 5.38 -7.21 -8.04
N SER A 86 4.71 -6.92 -9.14
CA SER A 86 3.62 -5.96 -9.18
C SER A 86 2.42 -6.51 -9.94
N PHE A 87 1.23 -6.34 -9.38
CA PHE A 87 -0.05 -6.66 -10.01
C PHE A 87 -0.65 -5.38 -10.58
N PHE A 88 -1.12 -5.40 -11.82
CA PHE A 88 -1.71 -4.24 -12.49
C PHE A 88 -2.68 -4.68 -13.59
N GLY A 89 -3.46 -3.75 -14.12
CA GLY A 89 -4.45 -4.02 -15.16
C GLY A 89 -5.88 -3.76 -14.66
N GLU A 90 -6.81 -4.65 -15.02
CA GLU A 90 -8.19 -4.55 -14.51
C GLU A 90 -8.23 -4.86 -13.00
N GLU A 91 -8.96 -4.03 -12.24
CA GLU A 91 -8.91 -4.05 -10.77
C GLU A 91 -9.36 -5.39 -10.18
N LYS A 92 -10.41 -6.01 -10.74
CA LYS A 92 -10.87 -7.32 -10.26
C LYS A 92 -9.84 -8.41 -10.53
N GLN A 93 -9.19 -8.39 -11.69
CA GLN A 93 -8.13 -9.33 -12.03
C GLN A 93 -6.91 -9.17 -11.11
N LEU A 94 -6.38 -7.96 -10.95
CA LEU A 94 -5.19 -7.72 -10.12
C LEU A 94 -5.44 -8.11 -8.66
N LEU A 95 -6.66 -7.86 -8.15
CA LEU A 95 -7.03 -8.26 -6.80
C LEU A 95 -7.18 -9.78 -6.65
N GLN A 96 -7.67 -10.47 -7.68
CA GLN A 96 -7.74 -11.92 -7.69
C GLN A 96 -6.34 -12.55 -7.69
N GLU A 97 -5.41 -12.00 -8.47
CA GLU A 97 -4.01 -12.43 -8.52
C GLU A 97 -3.31 -12.20 -7.17
N PHE A 98 -3.50 -11.02 -6.57
CA PHE A 98 -3.00 -10.75 -5.22
C PHE A 98 -3.61 -11.68 -4.16
N ALA A 99 -4.92 -11.96 -4.24
CA ALA A 99 -5.58 -12.92 -3.35
C ALA A 99 -4.98 -14.34 -3.49
N ASN A 100 -4.67 -14.77 -4.71
CA ASN A 100 -4.03 -16.06 -4.97
C ASN A 100 -2.62 -16.10 -4.35
N LEU A 101 -1.80 -15.05 -4.53
CA LEU A 101 -0.49 -14.94 -3.88
C LEU A 101 -0.62 -15.11 -2.35
N LEU A 102 -1.58 -14.40 -1.74
CA LEU A 102 -1.82 -14.48 -0.31
C LEU A 102 -2.22 -15.90 0.13
N ASN A 103 -3.13 -16.55 -0.59
CA ASN A 103 -3.60 -17.88 -0.21
C ASN A 103 -2.53 -18.95 -0.41
N ASP A 104 -1.82 -18.91 -1.53
CA ASP A 104 -0.89 -19.97 -1.96
C ASP A 104 0.46 -19.87 -1.24
N HIS A 105 0.95 -18.65 -0.99
CA HIS A 105 2.31 -18.42 -0.49
C HIS A 105 2.34 -17.78 0.89
N PHE A 106 1.40 -16.86 1.20
CA PHE A 106 1.44 -16.07 2.45
C PHE A 106 0.27 -16.35 3.41
N GLY A 107 -0.42 -17.49 3.27
CA GLY A 107 -1.65 -17.78 4.01
C GLY A 107 -1.44 -18.33 5.42
N ARG A 108 -0.30 -18.97 5.68
CA ARG A 108 -0.01 -19.65 6.97
C ARG A 108 0.12 -18.66 8.13
N ALA A 109 -0.11 -19.14 9.36
CA ALA A 109 -0.08 -18.34 10.58
C ALA A 109 1.23 -17.57 10.80
N GLN A 110 2.37 -18.16 10.42
CA GLN A 110 3.69 -17.54 10.54
C GLN A 110 3.93 -16.33 9.63
N HIS A 111 3.16 -16.22 8.54
CA HIS A 111 3.34 -15.17 7.55
C HIS A 111 2.70 -13.87 8.01
N ILE A 112 3.35 -12.75 7.70
CA ILE A 112 2.97 -11.43 8.18
C ILE A 112 2.97 -10.47 7.01
N LEU A 113 1.93 -9.63 6.92
CA LEU A 113 1.93 -8.52 5.97
C LEU A 113 2.61 -7.32 6.61
N CYS A 114 3.43 -6.59 5.85
CA CYS A 114 4.09 -5.39 6.31
C CYS A 114 3.94 -4.25 5.30
N GLY A 115 3.57 -3.07 5.76
CA GLY A 115 3.53 -1.87 4.92
C GLY A 115 3.93 -0.63 5.71
N HIS A 116 3.78 0.54 5.09
CA HIS A 116 3.93 1.83 5.77
C HIS A 116 2.57 2.52 5.85
N ASN A 117 1.98 2.63 7.04
CA ASN A 117 0.59 3.04 7.24
C ASN A 117 -0.47 2.09 6.63
N ALA A 118 -0.06 0.88 6.23
CA ALA A 118 -0.93 -0.12 5.63
C ALA A 118 -2.08 -0.59 6.53
N LYS A 119 -1.92 -0.57 7.85
CA LYS A 119 -3.00 -0.93 8.77
C LYS A 119 -4.14 0.09 8.79
N GLU A 120 -3.84 1.36 8.50
CA GLU A 120 -4.82 2.45 8.46
C GLU A 120 -5.31 2.75 7.03
N PHE A 121 -4.54 2.35 6.00
CA PHE A 121 -4.85 2.63 4.60
C PHE A 121 -4.95 1.37 3.72
N ASP A 122 -3.81 0.80 3.29
CA ASP A 122 -3.72 -0.20 2.23
C ASP A 122 -4.60 -1.44 2.47
N ILE A 123 -4.45 -2.06 3.64
CA ILE A 123 -5.13 -3.32 3.98
C ILE A 123 -6.66 -3.10 4.06
N PRO A 124 -7.17 -2.08 4.78
CA PRO A 124 -8.58 -1.73 4.71
C PRO A 124 -9.07 -1.39 3.29
N PHE A 125 -8.26 -0.70 2.49
CA PHE A 125 -8.64 -0.31 1.14
C PHE A 125 -8.80 -1.54 0.24
N ILE A 126 -7.79 -2.42 0.18
CA ILE A 126 -7.83 -3.69 -0.55
C ILE A 126 -9.05 -4.52 -0.12
N ALA A 127 -9.27 -4.67 1.19
CA ALA A 127 -10.38 -5.47 1.69
C ALA A 127 -11.75 -4.91 1.25
N ARG A 128 -11.94 -3.58 1.31
CA ARG A 128 -13.16 -2.92 0.84
C ARG A 128 -13.35 -3.10 -0.66
N ARG A 129 -12.29 -2.92 -1.48
CA ARG A 129 -12.35 -3.11 -2.93
C ARG A 129 -12.67 -4.55 -3.31
N MET A 130 -12.08 -5.53 -2.63
CA MET A 130 -12.43 -6.95 -2.82
C MET A 130 -13.91 -7.20 -2.55
N ILE A 131 -14.47 -6.67 -1.46
CA ILE A 131 -15.90 -6.78 -1.15
C ILE A 131 -16.75 -6.13 -2.24
N ILE A 132 -16.41 -4.90 -2.65
CA ILE A 132 -17.13 -4.14 -3.69
C ILE A 132 -17.17 -4.91 -5.02
N LEU A 133 -16.08 -5.60 -5.38
CA LEU A 133 -15.96 -6.35 -6.63
C LEU A 133 -16.41 -7.83 -6.53
N GLY A 134 -16.92 -8.25 -5.37
CA GLY A 134 -17.39 -9.61 -5.11
C GLY A 134 -16.27 -10.66 -5.08
N ILE A 135 -15.06 -10.28 -4.69
CA ILE A 135 -13.90 -11.15 -4.51
C ILE A 135 -13.88 -11.67 -3.07
N GLN A 136 -13.65 -12.97 -2.90
CA GLN A 136 -13.54 -13.57 -1.58
C GLN A 136 -12.28 -13.07 -0.86
N LEU A 137 -12.44 -12.54 0.34
CA LEU A 137 -11.33 -12.05 1.15
C LEU A 137 -10.41 -13.20 1.60
N PRO A 138 -9.09 -13.12 1.33
CA PRO A 138 -8.10 -13.96 1.97
C PRO A 138 -8.15 -13.82 3.50
N GLU A 139 -7.84 -14.89 4.23
CA GLU A 139 -7.89 -14.90 5.70
C GLU A 139 -6.97 -13.82 6.32
N LYS A 140 -5.85 -13.52 5.65
CA LYS A 140 -4.90 -12.48 6.04
C LYS A 140 -5.48 -11.07 5.96
N LEU A 141 -6.51 -10.83 5.16
CA LEU A 141 -7.21 -9.54 5.05
C LEU A 141 -8.53 -9.53 5.82
N ASN A 142 -9.01 -10.70 6.24
CA ASN A 142 -10.20 -10.82 7.07
C ASN A 142 -9.89 -10.48 8.54
N LEU A 143 -10.15 -9.22 8.90
CA LEU A 143 -9.90 -8.67 10.24
C LEU A 143 -11.15 -8.57 11.11
N PHE A 144 -12.31 -9.04 10.63
CA PHE A 144 -13.57 -8.96 11.37
C PHE A 144 -13.48 -9.69 12.71
N GLY A 145 -13.78 -8.97 13.79
CA GLY A 145 -13.78 -9.51 15.15
C GLY A 145 -12.40 -9.82 15.74
N LYS A 146 -11.31 -9.58 15.00
CA LYS A 146 -9.95 -9.77 15.53
C LYS A 146 -9.58 -8.62 16.46
N LYS A 147 -9.01 -8.96 17.60
CA LYS A 147 -8.36 -7.99 18.49
C LYS A 147 -7.07 -7.47 17.85
N PRO A 148 -6.60 -6.26 18.21
CA PRO A 148 -5.39 -5.67 17.63
C PRO A 148 -4.15 -6.59 17.68
N TRP A 149 -4.00 -7.42 18.71
CA TRP A 149 -2.88 -8.37 18.87
C TRP A 149 -3.06 -9.69 18.11
N GLU A 150 -4.24 -9.95 17.55
CA GLU A 150 -4.52 -11.11 16.69
C GLU A 150 -4.31 -10.77 15.20
N VAL A 151 -4.12 -9.50 14.88
CA VAL A 151 -3.84 -9.02 13.52
C VAL A 151 -2.39 -9.37 13.16
N PRO A 152 -2.15 -10.25 12.16
CA PRO A 152 -0.81 -10.69 11.78
C PRO A 152 -0.15 -9.69 10.83
N HIS A 153 -0.22 -8.39 11.15
CA HIS A 153 0.30 -7.30 10.33
C HIS A 153 1.30 -6.46 11.10
N LEU A 154 2.35 -6.05 10.40
CA LEU A 154 3.32 -5.06 10.85
C LEU A 154 3.12 -3.77 10.06
N ASP A 155 3.38 -2.65 10.72
CA ASP A 155 3.29 -1.35 10.10
C ASP A 155 4.51 -0.53 10.51
N THR A 156 5.32 -0.12 9.54
CA THR A 156 6.56 0.60 9.83
C THR A 156 6.30 1.99 10.42
N LEU A 157 5.15 2.61 10.14
CA LEU A 157 4.72 3.83 10.79
C LEU A 157 4.37 3.56 12.26
N GLU A 158 3.66 2.48 12.56
CA GLU A 158 3.37 2.10 13.95
C GLU A 158 4.63 1.78 14.75
N LEU A 159 5.60 1.08 14.14
CA LEU A 159 6.91 0.83 14.75
C LEU A 159 7.66 2.14 15.05
N TRP A 160 7.49 3.16 14.22
CA TRP A 160 8.09 4.48 14.40
C TRP A 160 7.38 5.35 15.44
N LYS A 161 6.07 5.16 15.64
CA LYS A 161 5.26 6.00 16.53
C LYS A 161 5.74 5.92 17.99
N PHE A 162 6.31 4.80 18.47
CA PHE A 162 6.69 4.60 19.90
C PHE A 162 5.59 5.00 20.91
N GLY A 163 4.31 4.89 20.52
CA GLY A 163 3.16 5.32 21.31
C GLY A 163 2.71 6.78 21.09
N ASP A 164 3.37 7.55 20.23
CA ASP A 164 2.89 8.86 19.75
C ASP A 164 1.87 8.69 18.62
N TYR A 165 0.63 9.07 18.89
CA TYR A 165 -0.49 9.00 17.94
C TYR A 165 -0.77 10.33 17.23
N LYS A 166 0.01 11.39 17.48
CA LYS A 166 -0.37 12.75 17.07
C LYS A 166 0.09 13.12 15.66
N HIS A 167 1.13 12.49 15.13
CA HIS A 167 1.75 12.95 13.88
C HIS A 167 2.07 11.80 12.92
N PHE A 168 1.48 11.89 11.72
CA PHE A 168 1.86 11.05 10.58
C PHE A 168 3.29 11.39 10.14
N THR A 169 4.09 10.37 9.85
CA THR A 169 5.44 10.51 9.29
C THR A 169 5.48 9.77 7.97
N SER A 170 5.56 10.49 6.85
CA SER A 170 5.63 9.85 5.52
C SER A 170 6.85 8.93 5.39
N LEU A 171 6.75 7.90 4.55
CA LEU A 171 7.86 7.00 4.22
C LEU A 171 9.09 7.78 3.70
N LYS A 172 8.86 8.80 2.86
CA LYS A 172 9.91 9.69 2.33
C LYS A 172 10.67 10.43 3.44
N LEU A 173 9.96 10.97 4.43
CA LEU A 173 10.58 11.61 5.58
C LEU A 173 11.34 10.58 6.44
N LEU A 174 10.73 9.42 6.67
CA LEU A 174 11.29 8.37 7.51
C LEU A 174 12.58 7.78 6.93
N THR A 175 12.61 7.48 5.64
CA THR A 175 13.81 7.02 4.94
C THR A 175 14.93 8.05 5.00
N LYS A 176 14.61 9.34 4.79
CA LYS A 176 15.57 10.44 4.88
C LYS A 176 16.23 10.54 6.26
N ILE A 177 15.45 10.53 7.34
CA ILE A 177 16.00 10.65 8.70
C ILE A 177 16.76 9.40 9.13
N LEU A 178 16.37 8.24 8.63
CA LEU A 178 17.06 6.98 8.88
C LEU A 178 18.31 6.82 7.99
N GLY A 179 18.62 7.75 7.09
CA GLY A 179 19.77 7.60 6.19
C GLY A 179 19.67 6.35 5.31
N ILE A 180 18.46 5.99 4.90
CA ILE A 180 18.21 4.99 3.88
C ILE A 180 18.31 5.71 2.53
N PRO A 181 19.11 5.21 1.58
CA PRO A 181 19.18 5.80 0.25
C PRO A 181 17.77 5.88 -0.35
N SER A 182 17.33 7.11 -0.66
CA SER A 182 16.10 7.26 -1.42
C SER A 182 16.36 6.81 -2.84
N SER A 183 15.53 5.91 -3.36
CA SER A 183 15.37 5.82 -4.80
C SER A 183 14.94 7.21 -5.29
N LYS A 184 15.64 7.78 -6.28
CA LYS A 184 15.18 9.03 -6.90
C LYS A 184 13.82 8.71 -7.55
N GLY A 185 12.74 9.19 -6.93
CA GLY A 185 11.40 9.20 -7.51
C GLY A 185 11.15 10.51 -8.21
N ASP A 186 10.48 10.46 -9.35
CA ASP A 186 10.09 11.60 -10.16
C ASP A 186 8.60 11.98 -9.98
N ILE A 187 7.83 11.13 -9.28
CA ILE A 187 6.46 11.41 -8.84
C ILE A 187 6.30 11.21 -7.33
N ASP A 188 5.21 11.75 -6.78
CA ASP A 188 4.68 11.43 -5.45
C ASP A 188 3.19 11.02 -5.53
N GLY A 189 2.65 10.52 -4.42
CA GLY A 189 1.27 10.02 -4.35
C GLY A 189 0.18 11.00 -4.81
N SER A 190 0.42 12.33 -4.78
CA SER A 190 -0.55 13.30 -5.30
C SER A 190 -0.61 13.34 -6.83
N GLN A 191 0.42 12.82 -7.50
CA GLN A 191 0.55 12.86 -8.95
C GLN A 191 0.07 11.56 -9.63
N VAL A 192 -0.18 10.50 -8.86
CA VAL A 192 -0.54 9.16 -9.39
C VAL A 192 -1.79 9.20 -10.27
N ALA A 193 -2.83 9.93 -9.85
CA ALA A 193 -4.04 10.10 -10.65
C ALA A 193 -3.77 10.81 -11.98
N HIS A 194 -2.90 11.83 -11.99
CA HIS A 194 -2.51 12.54 -13.21
C HIS A 194 -1.73 11.62 -14.16
N VAL A 195 -0.76 10.88 -13.64
CA VAL A 195 0.04 9.93 -14.43
C VAL A 195 -0.86 8.85 -15.03
N PHE A 196 -1.86 8.37 -14.28
CA PHE A 196 -2.76 7.33 -14.74
C PHE A 196 -3.73 7.82 -15.84
N TYR A 197 -4.43 8.94 -15.59
CA TYR A 197 -5.49 9.40 -16.49
C TYR A 197 -4.98 10.22 -17.68
N VAL A 198 -3.97 11.07 -17.44
CA VAL A 198 -3.49 12.05 -18.43
C VAL A 198 -2.27 11.50 -19.17
N GLU A 199 -1.22 11.11 -18.44
CA GLU A 199 0.01 10.62 -19.06
C GLU A 199 -0.14 9.18 -19.59
N LYS A 200 -1.03 8.40 -18.97
CA LYS A 200 -1.31 6.98 -19.28
C LYS A 200 -0.07 6.10 -19.14
N ASP A 201 0.76 6.39 -18.15
CA ASP A 201 2.03 5.71 -17.90
C ASP A 201 1.92 4.82 -16.65
N ILE A 202 1.36 3.63 -16.83
CA ILE A 202 1.21 2.65 -15.74
C ILE A 202 2.57 2.13 -15.25
N ASP A 203 3.57 2.01 -16.14
CA ASP A 203 4.90 1.50 -15.80
C ASP A 203 5.62 2.44 -14.82
N ARG A 204 5.41 3.75 -14.97
CA ARG A 204 5.91 4.77 -14.03
C ARG A 204 5.27 4.65 -12.65
N ILE A 205 3.97 4.35 -12.57
CA ILE A 205 3.26 4.12 -11.31
C ILE A 205 3.72 2.83 -10.65
N ILE A 206 3.88 1.75 -11.42
CA ILE A 206 4.43 0.47 -10.93
C ILE A 206 5.83 0.70 -10.33
N THR A 207 6.71 1.37 -11.07
CA THR A 207 8.07 1.67 -10.61
C THR A 207 8.08 2.49 -9.32
N TYR A 208 7.12 3.41 -9.15
CA TYR A 208 6.95 4.20 -7.93
C TYR A 208 6.52 3.30 -6.75
N CYS A 209 5.51 2.47 -6.93
CA CYS A 209 4.99 1.57 -5.90
C CYS A 209 6.05 0.51 -5.48
N GLU A 210 6.80 -0.05 -6.44
CA GLU A 210 7.91 -0.97 -6.15
C GLU A 210 9.00 -0.32 -5.30
N LYS A 211 9.32 0.95 -5.57
CA LYS A 211 10.27 1.73 -4.78
C LYS A 211 9.78 1.93 -3.35
N ASP A 212 8.49 2.15 -3.13
CA ASP A 212 7.90 2.30 -1.80
C ASP A 212 7.86 0.98 -1.02
N VAL A 213 7.66 -0.17 -1.70
CA VAL A 213 7.85 -1.51 -1.12
C VAL A 213 9.29 -1.73 -0.67
N ILE A 214 10.27 -1.42 -1.53
CA ILE A 214 11.70 -1.56 -1.20
C ILE A 214 12.05 -0.64 -0.03
N ALA A 215 11.61 0.62 -0.06
CA ALA A 215 11.83 1.57 1.02
C ALA A 215 11.23 1.09 2.35
N THR A 216 10.02 0.52 2.32
CA THR A 216 9.38 -0.07 3.50
C THR A 216 10.21 -1.24 4.06
N ALA A 217 10.72 -2.12 3.20
CA ALA A 217 11.61 -3.20 3.63
C ALA A 217 12.92 -2.67 4.24
N GLN A 218 13.53 -1.64 3.64
CA GLN A 218 14.73 -0.98 4.17
C GLN A 218 14.49 -0.33 5.53
N VAL A 219 13.34 0.32 5.72
CA VAL A 219 12.93 0.88 7.02
C VAL A 219 12.81 -0.25 8.05
N PHE A 220 12.16 -1.35 7.70
CA PHE A 220 12.03 -2.49 8.59
C PHE A 220 13.39 -3.08 9.00
N LEU A 221 14.30 -3.29 8.04
CA LEU A 221 15.68 -3.74 8.31
C LEU A 221 16.40 -2.76 9.23
N ARG A 222 16.27 -1.45 8.99
CA ARG A 222 16.88 -0.44 9.85
C ARG A 222 16.34 -0.47 11.27
N MET A 223 15.03 -0.64 11.47
CA MET A 223 14.42 -0.79 12.80
C MET A 223 14.91 -2.05 13.53
N ARG A 224 15.27 -3.10 12.79
CA ARG A 224 15.88 -4.31 13.31
C ARG A 224 17.37 -4.19 13.59
N ARG A 225 18.03 -3.16 13.02
CA ARG A 225 19.49 -2.98 12.95
C ARG A 225 20.18 -4.06 12.10
N ASP A 226 19.46 -4.57 11.11
CA ASP A 226 20.03 -5.45 10.09
C ASP A 226 20.72 -4.61 9.00
N GLU A 227 21.59 -5.25 8.21
CA GLU A 227 22.17 -4.63 7.03
C GLU A 227 21.07 -4.32 6.01
N LEU A 228 21.14 -3.11 5.44
CA LEU A 228 20.26 -2.68 4.36
C LEU A 228 20.45 -3.57 3.13
N LEU A 229 19.45 -3.62 2.26
CA LEU A 229 19.59 -4.23 0.94
C LEU A 229 20.55 -3.39 0.08
N ILE A 230 21.43 -4.07 -0.64
CA ILE A 230 22.16 -3.49 -1.79
C ILE A 230 21.43 -3.81 -3.10
N ASP A 231 21.74 -3.07 -4.16
CA ASP A 231 21.03 -3.19 -5.46
C ASP A 231 21.08 -4.62 -6.02
N ASP A 232 22.21 -5.32 -5.88
CA ASP A 232 22.39 -6.71 -6.36
C ASP A 232 21.49 -7.73 -5.62
N GLU A 233 20.97 -7.39 -4.44
CA GLU A 233 20.02 -8.24 -3.71
C GLU A 233 18.57 -8.03 -4.18
N ILE A 234 18.27 -6.97 -4.94
CA ILE A 234 16.91 -6.62 -5.34
C ILE A 234 16.62 -7.21 -6.73
N LEU A 235 15.63 -8.09 -6.80
CA LEU A 235 15.22 -8.78 -8.03
C LEU A 235 13.78 -8.39 -8.40
N HIS A 236 13.61 -7.69 -9.52
CA HIS A 236 12.30 -7.43 -10.11
C HIS A 236 11.85 -8.66 -10.92
N VAL A 237 10.63 -9.13 -10.69
CA VAL A 237 10.08 -10.40 -11.22
C VAL A 237 8.83 -10.17 -12.04
#